data_AF-A0A841QG82-F1
#
_entry.id   AF-A0A841QG82-F1
#
_cell.length_a   1.000
_cell.length_b   1.000
_cell.length_c   1.000
_cell.angle_alpha   90.00
_cell.angle_beta   90.00
_cell.angle_gamma   90.00
#
_symmetry.space_group_name_H-M   'P 1'
#
loop_
_entity.id
_entity.type
_entity.pdbx_description
1 polymer ?
#
loop_
_entity_poly.entity_id
_entity_poly.type
_entity_poly.pdbx_seq_one_letter_code
_entity_poly.pdbx_strand_id
1 'polypeptide(L)'
;MPSSKATCAVSVAFCLLAGCTPPNFNTPGPLPQENAYNAMFPQWAELCAVSQISKKPGYGADIAGGPGGHAVLFLHGACLDPSSPYPVLKTCPQGETGVSMNAHFVNANWVGIPGRAFFYNGILKPGDGLTREAYQSTKNAAQKRGLYSAITFRDWALADRPASTPPEDWKYEVSIGTDYAISYGRARYCARLPVSSTQMVQIVDFLNSRNALYRYGPKTFETNVMQDNCNHLIHNALAATDFWHELPVHQFILQAALTFPVPKNEVVNLLDRADRHKPGDLHALFHDPQTRQTLLRDGWLPGEPGIILDSNPVQTPNAVYNTNLSLIFYDDPLLGHYNRAFSRYLAQPRYHDLRANLLWYQALYARIAAERRPLAEWLKKEPADFAAFYNAYYIWLDNQQALVAKGLSLLPASSPISSAWPPARSETPAEVPAPANAPQNPPPAAR
;
A
#
# COMPACT_ATOMS: atom_id res chain seq x y z
N MET A 1 -44.36 21.08 42.17
CA MET A 1 -43.51 19.86 42.17
C MET A 1 -44.23 18.84 41.31
N PRO A 2 -43.71 18.52 40.12
CA PRO A 2 -42.53 17.67 39.97
C PRO A 2 -41.42 18.33 39.13
N SER A 3 -40.15 18.11 39.47
CA SER A 3 -39.02 18.67 38.73
C SER A 3 -38.53 17.71 37.64
N SER A 4 -38.27 18.31 36.50
CA SER A 4 -37.91 17.78 35.21
C SER A 4 -36.46 17.28 35.11
N LYS A 5 -36.27 16.26 34.25
CA LYS A 5 -35.18 16.07 33.26
C LYS A 5 -33.71 15.99 33.74
N ALA A 6 -33.06 14.89 33.36
CA ALA A 6 -31.78 14.93 32.64
C ALA A 6 -31.55 13.60 31.89
N THR A 7 -31.95 13.56 30.62
CA THR A 7 -31.52 12.54 29.67
C THR A 7 -30.14 12.99 29.17
N CYS A 8 -29.06 12.30 29.56
CA CYS A 8 -27.74 12.50 28.97
C CYS A 8 -27.74 11.95 27.54
N ALA A 9 -27.91 12.84 26.57
CA ALA A 9 -27.59 12.57 25.19
C ALA A 9 -26.07 12.44 25.05
N VAL A 10 -25.59 11.23 24.76
CA VAL A 10 -24.23 11.01 24.27
C VAL A 10 -24.23 11.46 22.80
N SER A 11 -23.96 12.75 22.58
CA SER A 11 -23.63 13.26 21.26
C SER A 11 -22.23 12.81 20.89
N VAL A 12 -22.14 11.67 20.20
CA VAL A 12 -20.91 11.26 19.50
C VAL A 12 -20.61 12.35 18.46
N ALA A 13 -19.49 13.03 18.66
CA ALA A 13 -18.95 14.02 17.74
C ALA A 13 -18.46 13.33 16.44
N PHE A 14 -19.40 12.99 15.57
CA PHE A 14 -19.15 12.96 14.13
C PHE A 14 -19.06 14.41 13.63
N CYS A 15 -18.24 14.64 12.62
CA CYS A 15 -18.09 15.90 11.86
C CYS A 15 -16.93 16.81 12.30
N LEU A 16 -15.71 16.42 11.95
CA LEU A 16 -14.78 17.31 11.23
C LEU A 16 -13.99 16.47 10.20
N LEU A 17 -14.70 15.87 9.23
CA LEU A 17 -14.08 15.31 8.02
C LEU A 17 -13.66 16.49 7.14
N ALA A 18 -12.39 16.88 7.24
CA ALA A 18 -11.81 17.89 6.35
C ALA A 18 -11.91 17.44 4.89
N GLY A 19 -12.72 18.15 4.09
CA GLY A 19 -12.66 18.23 2.63
C GLY A 19 -12.72 16.90 1.86
N CYS A 20 -13.93 16.43 1.56
CA CYS A 20 -14.22 15.29 0.67
C CYS A 20 -13.90 15.59 -0.81
N THR A 21 -12.67 15.99 -1.16
CA THR A 21 -12.23 15.86 -2.55
C THR A 21 -11.92 14.39 -2.79
N PRO A 22 -12.58 13.71 -3.76
CA PRO A 22 -12.26 12.33 -4.10
C PRO A 22 -10.76 12.19 -4.37
N PRO A 23 -10.09 11.14 -3.89
CA PRO A 23 -8.65 10.99 -4.13
C PRO A 23 -8.37 10.92 -5.63
N ASN A 24 -7.41 11.70 -6.12
CA ASN A 24 -6.98 11.60 -7.51
C ASN A 24 -5.90 10.53 -7.68
N PHE A 25 -6.33 9.30 -7.96
CA PHE A 25 -5.43 8.15 -8.17
C PHE A 25 -4.61 8.22 -9.47
N ASN A 26 -4.79 9.25 -10.30
CA ASN A 26 -3.91 9.52 -11.44
C ASN A 26 -2.65 10.31 -11.05
N THR A 27 -2.52 10.69 -9.77
CA THR A 27 -1.38 11.47 -9.28
C THR A 27 -0.72 10.77 -8.09
N PRO A 28 0.59 10.43 -8.16
CA PRO A 28 1.53 10.85 -9.20
C PRO A 28 1.43 10.04 -10.50
N GLY A 29 0.69 8.94 -10.51
CA GLY A 29 0.64 7.97 -11.59
C GLY A 29 1.64 6.82 -11.39
N PRO A 30 1.66 5.83 -12.30
CA PRO A 30 2.58 4.69 -12.21
C PRO A 30 4.02 5.13 -12.44
N LEU A 31 4.99 4.46 -11.80
CA LEU A 31 6.41 4.71 -11.99
C LEU A 31 6.82 4.44 -13.47
N PRO A 32 7.24 5.45 -14.25
CA PRO A 32 7.50 5.25 -15.68
C PRO A 32 8.74 4.40 -15.99
N GLN A 33 9.73 4.38 -15.08
CA GLN A 33 11.06 3.78 -15.29
C GLN A 33 11.24 2.50 -14.47
N GLU A 34 10.20 1.65 -14.40
CA GLU A 34 10.18 0.43 -13.58
C GLU A 34 11.33 -0.55 -13.90
N ASN A 35 11.72 -0.68 -15.18
CA ASN A 35 12.86 -1.52 -15.56
C ASN A 35 14.19 -1.03 -14.96
N ALA A 36 14.41 0.29 -14.96
CA ALA A 36 15.60 0.87 -14.37
C ALA A 36 15.57 0.75 -12.84
N TYR A 37 14.39 0.95 -12.23
CA TYR A 37 14.17 0.71 -10.81
C TYR A 37 14.55 -0.73 -10.41
N ASN A 38 14.02 -1.74 -11.11
CA ASN A 38 14.30 -3.15 -10.82
C ASN A 38 15.77 -3.54 -11.07
N ALA A 39 16.44 -2.89 -12.02
CA ALA A 39 17.87 -3.10 -12.27
C ALA A 39 18.76 -2.51 -11.15
N MET A 40 18.30 -1.44 -10.50
CA MET A 40 18.99 -0.83 -9.36
C MET A 40 18.71 -1.55 -8.05
N PHE A 41 17.46 -1.94 -7.83
CA PHE A 41 16.96 -2.54 -6.61
C PHE A 41 16.40 -3.93 -6.96
N PRO A 42 17.23 -4.99 -6.93
CA PRO A 42 16.80 -6.34 -7.29
C PRO A 42 15.75 -6.90 -6.33
N GLN A 43 15.66 -6.35 -5.12
CA GLN A 43 14.66 -6.73 -4.14
C GLN A 43 14.03 -5.50 -3.51
N TRP A 44 12.71 -5.55 -3.40
CA TRP A 44 11.92 -4.49 -2.80
C TRP A 44 10.56 -5.02 -2.35
N ALA A 45 10.03 -4.38 -1.33
CA ALA A 45 8.67 -4.54 -0.87
C ALA A 45 7.85 -3.33 -1.32
N GLU A 46 6.59 -3.54 -1.66
CA GLU A 46 5.67 -2.47 -2.01
C GLU A 46 4.40 -2.59 -1.19
N LEU A 47 4.20 -1.61 -0.32
CA LEU A 47 3.01 -1.46 0.49
C LEU A 47 2.00 -0.64 -0.30
N CYS A 48 0.83 -1.22 -0.58
CA CYS A 48 -0.24 -0.55 -1.31
C CYS A 48 -1.47 -0.35 -0.43
N ALA A 49 -1.88 0.91 -0.29
CA ALA A 49 -3.22 1.28 0.15
C ALA A 49 -4.17 1.24 -1.04
N VAL A 50 -5.20 0.42 -0.97
CA VAL A 50 -6.19 0.25 -2.05
C VAL A 50 -7.54 0.78 -1.61
N SER A 51 -8.28 1.39 -2.53
CA SER A 51 -9.53 2.07 -2.26
C SER A 51 -10.64 1.14 -1.76
N GLN A 52 -11.79 1.72 -1.43
CA GLN A 52 -13.05 0.99 -1.35
C GLN A 52 -13.25 0.11 -2.60
N ILE A 53 -14.04 -0.94 -2.47
CA ILE A 53 -14.52 -1.75 -3.59
C ILE A 53 -16.03 -1.64 -3.64
N SER A 54 -16.59 -1.56 -4.83
CA SER A 54 -18.03 -1.58 -5.03
C SER A 54 -18.31 -2.26 -6.35
N LYS A 55 -18.86 -3.46 -6.28
CA LYS A 55 -19.27 -4.20 -7.47
C LYS A 55 -20.67 -3.75 -7.92
N LYS A 56 -20.92 -3.78 -9.23
CA LYS A 56 -22.24 -3.45 -9.77
C LYS A 56 -23.23 -4.58 -9.44
N PRO A 57 -24.50 -4.26 -9.17
CA PRO A 57 -25.53 -5.27 -8.93
C PRO A 57 -25.76 -6.14 -10.17
N GLY A 58 -26.15 -7.39 -9.95
CA GLY A 58 -26.42 -8.36 -11.02
C GLY A 58 -25.18 -9.06 -11.58
N TYR A 59 -24.04 -8.99 -10.87
CA TYR A 59 -22.78 -9.59 -11.27
C TYR A 59 -22.17 -10.44 -10.15
N GLY A 60 -22.39 -11.75 -10.18
CA GLY A 60 -21.75 -12.70 -9.26
C GLY A 60 -21.98 -12.37 -7.78
N ALA A 61 -20.96 -12.54 -6.93
CA ALA A 61 -21.06 -12.20 -5.50
C ALA A 61 -21.27 -10.70 -5.29
N ASP A 62 -22.12 -10.32 -4.33
CA ASP A 62 -22.28 -8.93 -3.90
C ASP A 62 -21.07 -8.53 -3.03
N ILE A 63 -20.21 -7.65 -3.56
CA ILE A 63 -18.97 -7.25 -2.92
C ILE A 63 -18.96 -5.73 -2.79
N ALA A 64 -19.02 -5.27 -1.54
CA ALA A 64 -18.85 -3.88 -1.17
C ALA A 64 -17.90 -3.78 0.04
N GLY A 65 -16.96 -2.84 -0.04
CA GLY A 65 -16.03 -2.52 1.05
C GLY A 65 -16.13 -1.04 1.42
N GLY A 66 -15.85 -0.73 2.68
CA GLY A 66 -15.96 0.63 3.21
C GLY A 66 -14.87 1.60 2.70
N PRO A 67 -15.02 2.90 2.97
CA PRO A 67 -14.13 3.97 2.50
C PRO A 67 -12.72 3.91 3.11
N GLY A 68 -12.51 3.12 4.16
CA GLY A 68 -11.18 2.83 4.72
C GLY A 68 -10.30 2.01 3.78
N GLY A 69 -10.88 1.34 2.78
CA GLY A 69 -10.13 0.58 1.79
C GLY A 69 -9.60 -0.75 2.31
N HIS A 70 -8.49 -1.20 1.71
CA HIS A 70 -7.76 -2.41 2.07
C HIS A 70 -6.26 -2.17 1.86
N ALA A 71 -5.40 -3.08 2.34
CA ALA A 71 -3.97 -2.99 2.10
C ALA A 71 -3.45 -4.33 1.58
N VAL A 72 -2.53 -4.24 0.63
CA VAL A 72 -1.85 -5.39 0.05
C VAL A 72 -0.35 -5.14 -0.02
N LEU A 73 0.43 -6.21 0.04
CA LEU A 73 1.89 -6.16 -0.07
C LEU A 73 2.32 -6.85 -1.35
N PHE A 74 3.29 -6.29 -2.06
CA PHE A 74 3.95 -6.97 -3.16
C PHE A 74 5.45 -7.10 -2.88
N LEU A 75 6.01 -8.26 -3.21
CA LEU A 75 7.41 -8.58 -3.01
C LEU A 75 8.06 -8.90 -4.36
N HIS A 76 9.06 -8.12 -4.73
CA HIS A 76 10.03 -8.47 -5.78
C HIS A 76 11.26 -9.04 -5.08
N GLY A 77 11.57 -10.31 -5.33
CA GLY A 77 12.59 -11.08 -4.60
C GLY A 77 12.04 -12.27 -3.80
N ALA A 78 10.73 -12.56 -3.90
CA ALA A 78 10.08 -13.68 -3.23
C ALA A 78 9.08 -14.41 -4.13
N CYS A 79 8.96 -15.72 -3.95
CA CYS A 79 8.08 -16.60 -4.71
C CYS A 79 7.44 -17.61 -3.79
N LEU A 80 6.26 -18.09 -4.18
CA LEU A 80 5.67 -19.26 -3.58
C LEU A 80 6.56 -20.49 -3.82
N ASP A 81 6.67 -21.34 -2.80
CA ASP A 81 7.32 -22.62 -2.91
C ASP A 81 6.46 -23.60 -3.72
N PRO A 82 6.88 -24.00 -4.94
CA PRO A 82 6.10 -24.89 -5.79
C PRO A 82 5.97 -26.31 -5.22
N SER A 83 6.77 -26.68 -4.22
CA SER A 83 6.68 -27.98 -3.55
C SER A 83 5.58 -28.04 -2.48
N SER A 84 5.01 -26.90 -2.09
CA SER A 84 3.96 -26.81 -1.08
C SER A 84 2.62 -26.41 -1.73
N PRO A 85 1.54 -27.18 -1.55
CA PRO A 85 0.20 -26.75 -1.98
C PRO A 85 -0.35 -25.61 -1.12
N TYR A 86 0.19 -25.41 0.07
CA TYR A 86 -0.16 -24.33 1.00
C TYR A 86 0.77 -23.12 0.78
N PRO A 87 0.29 -21.86 0.92
CA PRO A 87 1.10 -20.67 0.67
C PRO A 87 2.27 -20.57 1.65
N VAL A 88 3.45 -20.94 1.13
CA VAL A 88 4.75 -20.78 1.78
C VAL A 88 5.61 -19.98 0.82
N LEU A 89 6.22 -18.91 1.30
CA LEU A 89 7.17 -18.11 0.54
C LEU A 89 8.58 -18.65 0.71
N LYS A 90 9.41 -18.42 -0.31
CA LYS A 90 10.86 -18.51 -0.24
C LYS A 90 11.46 -17.28 -0.92
N THR A 91 12.69 -16.95 -0.57
CA THR A 91 13.44 -15.94 -1.29
C THR A 91 13.84 -16.46 -2.66
N CYS A 92 13.71 -15.61 -3.67
CA CYS A 92 14.14 -15.90 -5.03
C CYS A 92 14.34 -14.57 -5.78
N PRO A 93 15.57 -14.23 -6.21
CA PRO A 93 15.91 -12.88 -6.67
C PRO A 93 15.05 -12.31 -7.80
N GLN A 94 14.49 -13.16 -8.66
CA GLN A 94 13.64 -12.76 -9.80
C GLN A 94 12.17 -13.14 -9.58
N GLY A 95 11.82 -13.61 -8.38
CA GLY A 95 10.45 -13.99 -8.06
C GLY A 95 9.60 -12.78 -7.70
N GLU A 96 8.33 -12.87 -8.05
CA GLU A 96 7.35 -11.85 -7.77
C GLU A 96 6.13 -12.49 -7.09
N THR A 97 5.75 -11.97 -5.92
CA THR A 97 4.55 -12.44 -5.21
C THR A 97 3.79 -11.29 -4.59
N GLY A 98 2.51 -11.19 -4.94
CA GLY A 98 1.54 -10.41 -4.17
C GLY A 98 1.09 -11.18 -2.94
N VAL A 99 0.93 -10.50 -1.82
CA VAL A 99 0.49 -11.02 -0.54
C VAL A 99 -0.80 -10.29 -0.17
N SER A 100 -1.87 -11.06 0.05
CA SER A 100 -3.17 -10.55 0.47
C SER A 100 -3.69 -11.29 1.69
N MET A 101 -4.36 -10.57 2.58
CA MET A 101 -5.00 -11.08 3.78
C MET A 101 -6.50 -10.83 3.68
N ASN A 102 -7.30 -11.85 3.89
CA ASN A 102 -8.75 -11.74 3.73
C ASN A 102 -9.47 -12.39 4.92
N ALA A 103 -10.54 -11.74 5.38
CA ALA A 103 -11.43 -12.25 6.41
C ALA A 103 -12.07 -13.60 6.03
N HIS A 104 -12.12 -13.91 4.73
CA HIS A 104 -12.66 -15.16 4.21
C HIS A 104 -11.86 -16.39 4.65
N PHE A 105 -10.57 -16.26 4.98
CA PHE A 105 -9.71 -17.42 5.24
C PHE A 105 -9.95 -18.02 6.63
N VAL A 106 -9.83 -19.35 6.72
CA VAL A 106 -9.95 -20.12 7.98
C VAL A 106 -8.59 -20.63 8.44
N ASN A 107 -7.84 -21.26 7.54
CA ASN A 107 -6.61 -21.98 7.84
C ASN A 107 -5.35 -21.25 7.35
N ALA A 108 -5.45 -19.96 7.00
CA ALA A 108 -4.34 -19.12 6.58
C ALA A 108 -4.58 -17.67 7.02
N ASN A 109 -3.51 -16.95 7.32
CA ASN A 109 -3.55 -15.50 7.57
C ASN A 109 -3.51 -14.73 6.24
N TRP A 110 -2.69 -15.20 5.30
CA TRP A 110 -2.53 -14.59 3.97
C TRP A 110 -2.38 -15.65 2.87
N VAL A 111 -2.62 -15.22 1.64
CA VAL A 111 -2.41 -15.98 0.40
C VAL A 111 -1.42 -15.27 -0.50
N GLY A 112 -0.69 -16.04 -1.31
CA GLY A 112 0.24 -15.51 -2.28
C GLY A 112 -0.30 -15.59 -3.70
N ILE A 113 -0.04 -14.56 -4.50
CA ILE A 113 -0.41 -14.47 -5.91
C ILE A 113 0.85 -14.29 -6.75
N PRO A 114 1.25 -15.29 -7.55
CA PRO A 114 2.49 -15.22 -8.31
C PRO A 114 2.38 -14.24 -9.49
N GLY A 115 3.38 -13.35 -9.60
CA GLY A 115 3.53 -12.37 -10.67
C GLY A 115 2.78 -11.06 -10.43
N ARG A 116 3.49 -9.93 -10.56
CA ARG A 116 2.96 -8.57 -10.34
C ARG A 116 1.76 -8.25 -11.23
N ALA A 117 1.88 -8.57 -12.51
CA ALA A 117 0.85 -8.29 -13.50
C ALA A 117 -0.47 -8.99 -13.17
N PHE A 118 -0.43 -10.26 -12.78
CA PHE A 118 -1.65 -10.99 -12.42
C PHE A 118 -2.22 -10.54 -11.07
N PHE A 119 -1.35 -10.27 -10.10
CA PHE A 119 -1.76 -9.75 -8.80
C PHE A 119 -2.53 -8.43 -8.94
N TYR A 120 -1.99 -7.46 -9.67
CA TYR A 120 -2.64 -6.16 -9.80
C TYR A 120 -3.69 -6.10 -10.91
N ASN A 121 -3.40 -6.63 -12.09
CA ASN A 121 -4.19 -6.37 -13.31
C ASN A 121 -4.83 -7.63 -13.89
N GLY A 122 -4.72 -8.78 -13.22
CA GLY A 122 -5.26 -10.04 -13.73
C GLY A 122 -4.67 -10.41 -15.09
N ILE A 123 -5.51 -10.61 -16.10
CA ILE A 123 -5.08 -10.92 -17.47
C ILE A 123 -5.08 -9.70 -18.39
N LEU A 124 -5.52 -8.53 -17.91
CA LEU A 124 -5.65 -7.34 -18.74
C LEU A 124 -4.29 -6.76 -19.07
N LYS A 125 -4.18 -6.23 -20.30
CA LYS A 125 -3.02 -5.44 -20.72
C LYS A 125 -3.22 -3.97 -20.31
N PRO A 126 -2.14 -3.18 -20.24
CA PRO A 126 -2.25 -1.74 -20.05
C PRO A 126 -3.21 -1.12 -21.08
N GLY A 127 -4.19 -0.35 -20.61
CA GLY A 127 -5.20 0.32 -21.44
C GLY A 127 -6.48 -0.48 -21.73
N ASP A 128 -6.52 -1.80 -21.46
CA ASP A 128 -7.72 -2.61 -21.72
C ASP A 128 -8.84 -2.30 -20.71
N GLY A 129 -10.09 -2.22 -21.16
CA GLY A 129 -11.23 -2.16 -20.24
C GLY A 129 -11.54 -3.50 -19.58
N LEU A 130 -12.17 -3.49 -18.39
CA LEU A 130 -12.67 -4.71 -17.77
C LEU A 130 -14.04 -5.09 -18.34
N THR A 131 -14.07 -6.13 -19.19
CA THR A 131 -15.31 -6.74 -19.68
C THR A 131 -15.77 -7.91 -18.81
N ARG A 132 -17.00 -8.42 -19.03
CA ARG A 132 -17.51 -9.61 -18.34
C ARG A 132 -16.71 -10.86 -18.70
N GLU A 133 -16.31 -10.97 -19.96
CA GLU A 133 -15.54 -12.08 -20.50
C GLU A 133 -14.14 -12.09 -19.88
N ALA A 134 -13.47 -10.93 -19.85
CA ALA A 134 -12.15 -10.80 -19.23
C ALA A 134 -12.20 -11.12 -17.73
N TYR A 135 -13.24 -10.68 -17.02
CA TYR A 135 -13.49 -11.02 -15.63
C TYR A 135 -13.58 -12.55 -15.42
N GLN A 136 -14.41 -13.23 -16.22
CA GLN A 136 -14.56 -14.69 -16.13
C GLN A 136 -13.27 -15.42 -16.51
N SER A 137 -12.59 -15.01 -17.58
CA SER A 137 -11.30 -15.57 -17.99
C SER A 137 -10.23 -15.40 -16.92
N THR A 138 -10.25 -14.30 -16.17
CA THR A 138 -9.32 -14.06 -15.06
C THR A 138 -9.58 -15.01 -13.91
N LYS A 139 -10.84 -15.25 -13.54
CA LYS A 139 -11.19 -16.26 -12.53
C LYS A 139 -10.75 -17.67 -12.96
N ASN A 140 -11.00 -18.04 -14.22
CA ASN A 140 -10.55 -19.33 -14.75
C ASN A 140 -9.02 -19.46 -14.71
N ALA A 141 -8.29 -18.37 -15.00
CA ALA A 141 -6.83 -18.33 -14.90
C ALA A 141 -6.35 -18.45 -13.45
N ALA A 142 -7.03 -17.80 -12.50
CA ALA A 142 -6.76 -17.95 -11.07
C ALA A 142 -7.01 -19.39 -10.59
N GLN A 143 -8.10 -20.01 -11.03
CA GLN A 143 -8.43 -21.40 -10.72
C GLN A 143 -7.40 -22.37 -11.28
N LYS A 144 -6.96 -22.18 -12.53
CA LYS A 144 -5.90 -22.99 -13.14
C LYS A 144 -4.58 -22.89 -12.38
N ARG A 145 -4.31 -21.75 -11.73
CA ARG A 145 -3.14 -21.54 -10.86
C ARG A 145 -3.31 -22.16 -9.47
N GLY A 146 -4.51 -22.60 -9.10
CA GLY A 146 -4.77 -23.24 -7.82
C GLY A 146 -4.57 -22.33 -6.60
N LEU A 147 -4.80 -21.02 -6.75
CA LEU A 147 -4.45 -20.00 -5.72
C LEU A 147 -5.07 -20.30 -4.35
N TYR A 148 -6.23 -20.97 -4.31
CA TYR A 148 -6.95 -21.31 -3.08
C TYR A 148 -7.06 -22.82 -2.83
N SER A 149 -6.28 -23.64 -3.53
CA SER A 149 -6.40 -25.12 -3.50
C SER A 149 -6.23 -25.73 -2.10
N ALA A 150 -5.39 -25.13 -1.25
CA ALA A 150 -5.19 -25.55 0.14
C ALA A 150 -5.81 -24.59 1.18
N ILE A 151 -6.63 -23.64 0.74
CA ILE A 151 -7.20 -22.60 1.60
C ILE A 151 -8.68 -22.84 1.83
N THR A 152 -9.05 -22.99 3.09
CA THR A 152 -10.44 -23.10 3.52
C THR A 152 -11.04 -21.71 3.68
N PHE A 153 -12.22 -21.52 3.10
CA PHE A 153 -12.99 -20.29 3.23
C PHE A 153 -14.09 -20.46 4.28
N ARG A 154 -14.45 -19.37 4.95
CA ARG A 154 -15.55 -19.34 5.91
C ARG A 154 -16.88 -19.56 5.23
N ASP A 155 -17.79 -20.25 5.91
CA ASP A 155 -19.12 -20.57 5.37
C ASP A 155 -19.91 -19.32 4.97
N TRP A 156 -19.82 -18.23 5.77
CA TRP A 156 -20.51 -16.97 5.44
C TRP A 156 -20.01 -16.34 4.14
N ALA A 157 -18.73 -16.51 3.78
CA ALA A 157 -18.20 -16.00 2.52
C ALA A 157 -18.72 -16.81 1.32
N LEU A 158 -19.23 -18.02 1.56
CA LEU A 158 -19.78 -18.92 0.56
C LEU A 158 -21.32 -18.96 0.58
N ALA A 159 -21.96 -18.22 1.48
CA ALA A 159 -23.40 -18.31 1.73
C ALA A 159 -24.25 -17.91 0.52
N ASP A 160 -23.87 -16.84 -0.18
CA ASP A 160 -24.61 -16.30 -1.34
C ASP A 160 -24.27 -17.00 -2.67
N ARG A 161 -23.55 -18.13 -2.61
CA ARG A 161 -23.18 -18.91 -3.78
C ARG A 161 -24.43 -19.50 -4.45
N PRO A 162 -24.59 -19.37 -5.78
CA PRO A 162 -25.63 -20.08 -6.51
C PRO A 162 -25.50 -21.60 -6.34
N ALA A 163 -26.62 -22.31 -6.21
CA ALA A 163 -26.64 -23.76 -6.02
C ALA A 163 -25.90 -24.53 -7.13
N SER A 164 -25.88 -23.99 -8.36
CA SER A 164 -25.19 -24.56 -9.52
C SER A 164 -23.67 -24.36 -9.53
N THR A 165 -23.11 -23.52 -8.64
CA THR A 165 -21.67 -23.21 -8.63
C THR A 165 -20.97 -24.04 -7.54
N PRO A 166 -19.89 -24.77 -7.80
CA PRO A 166 -19.13 -25.44 -6.74
C PRO A 166 -18.57 -24.47 -5.69
N PRO A 167 -18.52 -24.83 -4.39
CA PRO A 167 -17.92 -23.99 -3.35
C PRO A 167 -16.48 -23.54 -3.66
N GLU A 168 -15.66 -24.45 -4.20
CA GLU A 168 -14.27 -24.17 -4.59
C GLU A 168 -14.17 -23.10 -5.69
N ASP A 169 -15.07 -23.10 -6.65
CA ASP A 169 -15.10 -22.11 -7.73
C ASP A 169 -15.54 -20.73 -7.21
N TRP A 170 -16.43 -20.72 -6.22
CA TRP A 170 -16.94 -19.48 -5.62
C TRP A 170 -15.86 -18.70 -4.86
N LYS A 171 -14.81 -19.38 -4.34
CA LYS A 171 -13.66 -18.70 -3.73
C LYS A 171 -13.03 -17.66 -4.65
N TYR A 172 -12.96 -17.97 -5.95
CA TYR A 172 -12.41 -17.06 -6.96
C TYR A 172 -13.34 -15.87 -7.23
N GLU A 173 -14.65 -16.07 -7.12
CA GLU A 173 -15.65 -15.02 -7.29
C GLU A 173 -15.62 -13.98 -6.16
N VAL A 174 -15.50 -14.43 -4.92
CA VAL A 174 -15.49 -13.53 -3.74
C VAL A 174 -14.16 -12.83 -3.49
N SER A 175 -13.09 -13.24 -4.19
CA SER A 175 -11.72 -12.77 -3.93
C SER A 175 -11.15 -11.87 -5.04
N ILE A 176 -11.73 -11.88 -6.25
CA ILE A 176 -11.27 -11.03 -7.36
C ILE A 176 -11.52 -9.55 -7.08
N GLY A 177 -10.51 -8.71 -7.34
CA GLY A 177 -10.51 -7.29 -6.97
C GLY A 177 -10.16 -7.02 -5.50
N THR A 178 -9.94 -8.06 -4.68
CA THR A 178 -9.49 -7.93 -3.28
C THR A 178 -8.17 -8.64 -3.04
N ASP A 179 -8.04 -9.91 -3.47
CA ASP A 179 -6.82 -10.70 -3.27
C ASP A 179 -5.97 -10.80 -4.55
N TYR A 180 -6.59 -10.74 -5.72
CA TYR A 180 -5.93 -10.77 -7.02
C TYR A 180 -6.71 -9.92 -8.03
N ALA A 181 -6.06 -9.52 -9.12
CA ALA A 181 -6.56 -8.54 -10.07
C ALA A 181 -7.11 -7.28 -9.37
N ILE A 182 -6.35 -6.75 -8.40
CA ILE A 182 -6.77 -5.65 -7.51
C ILE A 182 -7.35 -4.45 -8.29
N SER A 183 -6.72 -4.06 -9.41
CA SER A 183 -7.14 -2.94 -10.27
C SER A 183 -8.52 -3.12 -10.89
N TYR A 184 -9.12 -4.30 -10.86
CA TYR A 184 -10.46 -4.50 -11.41
C TYR A 184 -11.51 -3.73 -10.61
N GLY A 185 -11.38 -3.72 -9.29
CA GLY A 185 -12.36 -3.08 -8.40
C GLY A 185 -11.81 -1.93 -7.57
N ARG A 186 -10.49 -1.71 -7.57
CA ARG A 186 -9.83 -0.78 -6.66
C ARG A 186 -8.79 0.08 -7.37
N ALA A 187 -8.67 1.32 -6.93
CA ALA A 187 -7.52 2.17 -7.20
C ALA A 187 -6.48 2.03 -6.07
N ARG A 188 -5.23 2.40 -6.30
CA ARG A 188 -4.13 2.20 -5.33
C ARG A 188 -3.16 3.37 -5.24
N TYR A 189 -2.65 3.59 -4.03
CA TYR A 189 -1.41 4.30 -3.76
C TYR A 189 -0.41 3.30 -3.19
N CYS A 190 0.80 3.25 -3.73
CA CYS A 190 1.81 2.29 -3.33
C CYS A 190 3.12 2.99 -3.01
N ALA A 191 3.76 2.60 -1.92
CA ALA A 191 5.12 3.01 -1.61
C ALA A 191 6.05 1.80 -1.74
N ARG A 192 7.04 1.90 -2.62
CA ARG A 192 8.11 0.93 -2.78
C ARG A 192 9.22 1.22 -1.79
N LEU A 193 9.76 0.16 -1.21
CA LEU A 193 10.88 0.16 -0.28
C LEU A 193 11.93 -0.85 -0.78
N PRO A 194 13.08 -0.39 -1.29
CA PRO A 194 14.22 -1.26 -1.52
C PRO A 194 14.63 -1.98 -0.24
N VAL A 195 14.95 -3.27 -0.36
CA VAL A 195 15.41 -4.09 0.77
C VAL A 195 16.59 -4.95 0.35
N SER A 196 17.44 -5.31 1.31
CA SER A 196 18.54 -6.25 1.08
C SER A 196 18.06 -7.71 1.03
N SER A 197 18.93 -8.62 0.57
CA SER A 197 18.70 -10.07 0.63
C SER A 197 18.38 -10.57 2.03
N THR A 198 19.08 -10.04 3.05
CA THR A 198 18.83 -10.38 4.45
C THR A 198 17.45 -9.91 4.90
N GLN A 199 17.08 -8.68 4.55
CA GLN A 199 15.77 -8.13 4.90
C GLN A 199 14.62 -8.86 4.18
N MET A 200 14.81 -9.28 2.93
CA MET A 200 13.83 -10.10 2.22
C MET A 200 13.63 -11.47 2.91
N VAL A 201 14.70 -12.09 3.42
CA VAL A 201 14.58 -13.31 4.25
C VAL A 201 13.74 -13.04 5.49
N GLN A 202 14.01 -11.95 6.22
CA GLN A 202 13.23 -11.58 7.42
C GLN A 202 11.74 -11.36 7.12
N ILE A 203 11.41 -10.69 6.01
CA ILE A 203 10.02 -10.51 5.55
C ILE A 203 9.36 -11.87 5.27
N VAL A 204 10.05 -12.75 4.53
CA VAL A 204 9.56 -14.08 4.16
C VAL A 204 9.34 -14.95 5.41
N ASP A 205 10.29 -14.95 6.35
CA ASP A 205 10.20 -15.71 7.59
C ASP A 205 9.04 -15.24 8.45
N PHE A 206 8.86 -13.91 8.60
CA PHE A 206 7.72 -13.34 9.30
C PHE A 206 6.40 -13.81 8.66
N LEU A 207 6.23 -13.64 7.35
CA LEU A 207 5.00 -14.04 6.64
C LEU A 207 4.73 -15.54 6.80
N ASN A 208 5.74 -16.38 6.58
CA ASN A 208 5.61 -17.83 6.77
C ASN A 208 5.22 -18.20 8.20
N SER A 209 5.80 -17.55 9.21
CA SER A 209 5.46 -17.79 10.61
C SER A 209 3.99 -17.48 10.91
N ARG A 210 3.44 -16.41 10.34
CA ARG A 210 2.01 -16.05 10.48
C ARG A 210 1.10 -17.13 9.90
N ASN A 211 1.44 -17.66 8.73
CA ASN A 211 0.67 -18.72 8.09
C ASN A 211 0.83 -20.09 8.77
N ALA A 212 1.98 -20.37 9.38
CA ALA A 212 2.24 -21.62 10.09
C ALA A 212 1.32 -21.84 11.29
N LEU A 213 0.87 -20.75 11.95
CA LEU A 213 -0.06 -20.79 13.09
C LEU A 213 -1.41 -21.46 12.77
N TYR A 214 -1.84 -21.38 11.50
CA TYR A 214 -3.17 -21.81 11.07
C TYR A 214 -3.15 -23.08 10.19
N ARG A 215 -2.00 -23.39 9.57
CA ARG A 215 -1.83 -24.49 8.62
C ARG A 215 -2.29 -25.86 9.15
N TYR A 216 -1.96 -26.18 10.40
CA TYR A 216 -2.22 -27.49 11.00
C TYR A 216 -3.44 -27.53 11.94
N GLY A 217 -4.26 -26.46 11.97
CA GLY A 217 -5.52 -26.41 12.70
C GLY A 217 -5.51 -26.25 14.24
N PRO A 218 -4.41 -25.91 14.97
CA PRO A 218 -4.55 -25.61 16.40
C PRO A 218 -5.25 -24.27 16.65
N LYS A 219 -5.36 -23.41 15.63
CA LYS A 219 -6.02 -22.11 15.67
C LYS A 219 -6.77 -21.85 14.37
N THR A 220 -7.95 -21.25 14.47
CA THR A 220 -8.67 -20.66 13.33
C THR A 220 -8.20 -19.21 13.15
N PHE A 221 -7.94 -18.80 11.92
CA PHE A 221 -7.59 -17.41 11.64
C PHE A 221 -8.82 -16.52 11.76
N GLU A 222 -8.91 -15.73 12.83
CA GLU A 222 -9.92 -14.70 13.00
C GLU A 222 -9.29 -13.33 12.78
N THR A 223 -9.67 -12.65 11.70
CA THR A 223 -9.32 -11.24 11.55
C THR A 223 -10.19 -10.40 12.46
N ASN A 224 -9.58 -9.40 13.08
CA ASN A 224 -10.30 -8.32 13.73
C ASN A 224 -9.79 -7.04 13.09
N VAL A 225 -10.70 -6.26 12.50
CA VAL A 225 -10.37 -4.97 11.90
C VAL A 225 -9.49 -4.18 12.86
N MET A 226 -9.80 -4.08 14.14
CA MET A 226 -9.02 -3.25 15.06
C MET A 226 -7.70 -3.87 15.56
N GLN A 227 -7.52 -5.19 15.47
CA GLN A 227 -6.49 -5.90 16.26
C GLN A 227 -5.61 -6.88 15.47
N ASP A 228 -6.04 -7.36 14.31
CA ASP A 228 -5.28 -8.25 13.42
C ASP A 228 -5.90 -8.16 12.02
N ASN A 229 -5.45 -7.15 11.27
CA ASN A 229 -5.97 -6.79 9.95
C ASN A 229 -4.84 -6.73 8.90
N CYS A 230 -5.20 -6.48 7.64
CA CYS A 230 -4.25 -6.36 6.54
C CYS A 230 -3.09 -5.38 6.79
N ASN A 231 -3.32 -4.25 7.46
CA ASN A 231 -2.25 -3.31 7.79
C ASN A 231 -1.33 -3.85 8.87
N HIS A 232 -1.82 -4.56 9.89
CA HIS A 232 -0.94 -5.17 10.90
C HIS A 232 0.01 -6.18 10.25
N LEU A 233 -0.51 -7.02 9.36
CA LEU A 233 0.31 -7.99 8.62
C LEU A 233 1.41 -7.28 7.82
N ILE A 234 1.04 -6.28 7.03
CA ILE A 234 1.97 -5.61 6.11
C ILE A 234 2.96 -4.74 6.89
N HIS A 235 2.47 -4.02 7.90
CA HIS A 235 3.31 -3.23 8.79
C HIS A 235 4.36 -4.11 9.45
N ASN A 236 3.94 -5.22 10.07
CA ASN A 236 4.86 -6.09 10.81
C ASN A 236 5.79 -6.88 9.88
N ALA A 237 5.39 -7.14 8.64
CA ALA A 237 6.28 -7.68 7.63
C ALA A 237 7.46 -6.73 7.37
N LEU A 238 7.23 -5.42 7.28
CA LEU A 238 8.31 -4.44 7.17
C LEU A 238 9.00 -4.17 8.52
N ALA A 239 8.31 -4.31 9.65
CA ALA A 239 8.92 -4.18 10.98
C ALA A 239 9.97 -5.27 11.23
N ALA A 240 9.77 -6.46 10.67
CA ALA A 240 10.72 -7.59 10.75
C ALA A 240 12.11 -7.26 10.18
N THR A 241 12.24 -6.20 9.38
CA THR A 241 13.51 -5.73 8.81
C THR A 241 14.18 -4.63 9.62
N ASP A 242 13.67 -4.34 10.82
CA ASP A 242 14.04 -3.18 11.64
C ASP A 242 13.78 -1.82 10.96
N PHE A 243 12.90 -1.77 9.95
CA PHE A 243 12.52 -0.51 9.30
C PHE A 243 11.77 0.43 10.26
N TRP A 244 10.82 -0.11 11.03
CA TRP A 244 10.08 0.56 12.09
C TRP A 244 9.73 -0.43 13.21
N HIS A 245 9.09 0.03 14.27
CA HIS A 245 8.66 -0.84 15.37
C HIS A 245 7.45 -1.67 15.00
N GLU A 246 7.32 -2.85 15.58
CA GLU A 246 6.15 -3.70 15.39
C GLU A 246 4.88 -3.04 15.92
N LEU A 247 3.78 -3.15 15.17
CA LEU A 247 2.46 -2.84 15.67
C LEU A 247 1.92 -4.04 16.45
N PRO A 248 1.61 -3.87 17.74
CA PRO A 248 1.07 -4.93 18.56
C PRO A 248 -0.31 -5.38 18.06
N VAL A 249 -0.50 -6.70 17.94
CA VAL A 249 -1.80 -7.32 17.63
C VAL A 249 -2.55 -7.71 18.91
N HIS A 250 -3.88 -7.82 18.85
CA HIS A 250 -4.76 -8.22 19.97
C HIS A 250 -4.72 -7.29 21.20
N GLN A 251 -4.46 -5.99 21.00
CA GLN A 251 -4.52 -4.99 22.07
C GLN A 251 -5.94 -4.80 22.62
N PHE A 252 -6.04 -4.31 23.85
CA PHE A 252 -7.33 -3.90 24.43
C PHE A 252 -8.03 -2.86 23.53
N ILE A 253 -9.34 -3.02 23.30
CA ILE A 253 -10.06 -2.37 22.20
C ILE A 253 -10.01 -0.83 22.21
N LEU A 254 -9.93 -0.20 23.39
CA LEU A 254 -9.80 1.27 23.50
C LEU A 254 -8.41 1.77 23.06
N GLN A 255 -7.36 0.98 23.29
CA GLN A 255 -6.02 1.30 22.79
C GLN A 255 -5.96 1.07 21.28
N ALA A 256 -6.51 -0.06 20.82
CA ALA A 256 -6.61 -0.38 19.41
C ALA A 256 -7.38 0.68 18.60
N ALA A 257 -8.41 1.32 19.17
CA ALA A 257 -9.16 2.39 18.52
C ALA A 257 -8.36 3.68 18.29
N LEU A 258 -7.35 3.94 19.13
CA LEU A 258 -6.49 5.11 19.01
C LEU A 258 -5.28 4.86 18.10
N THR A 259 -4.90 3.60 17.92
CA THR A 259 -3.71 3.19 17.17
C THR A 259 -4.03 2.38 15.91
N PHE A 260 -5.32 2.21 15.57
CA PHE A 260 -5.76 1.36 14.47
C PHE A 260 -5.11 1.79 13.14
N PRO A 261 -4.30 0.91 12.53
CA PRO A 261 -3.60 1.25 11.31
C PRO A 261 -4.57 1.24 10.13
N VAL A 262 -4.51 2.29 9.34
CA VAL A 262 -5.38 2.53 8.18
C VAL A 262 -4.55 2.49 6.91
N PRO A 263 -5.04 1.86 5.82
CA PRO A 263 -4.20 1.61 4.64
C PRO A 263 -3.49 2.85 4.11
N LYS A 264 -4.23 3.94 3.93
CA LYS A 264 -3.67 5.19 3.40
C LYS A 264 -2.68 5.85 4.38
N ASN A 265 -2.90 5.72 5.69
CA ASN A 265 -1.99 6.21 6.71
C ASN A 265 -0.66 5.42 6.68
N GLU A 266 -0.70 4.11 6.43
CA GLU A 266 0.51 3.27 6.39
C GLU A 266 1.45 3.64 5.24
N VAL A 267 0.91 4.01 4.07
CA VAL A 267 1.72 4.59 2.98
C VAL A 267 2.44 5.85 3.44
N VAL A 268 1.75 6.74 4.17
CA VAL A 268 2.34 7.97 4.70
C VAL A 268 3.34 7.67 5.82
N ASN A 269 3.06 6.72 6.72
CA ASN A 269 3.98 6.31 7.78
C ASN A 269 5.31 5.82 7.19
N LEU A 270 5.27 5.10 6.06
CA LEU A 270 6.49 4.64 5.36
C LEU A 270 7.29 5.83 4.84
N LEU A 271 6.63 6.77 4.16
CA LEU A 271 7.26 7.98 3.64
C LEU A 271 7.79 8.91 4.75
N ASP A 272 7.06 9.03 5.87
CA ASP A 272 7.50 9.77 7.05
C ASP A 272 8.73 9.13 7.68
N ARG A 273 8.76 7.80 7.81
CA ARG A 273 9.92 7.09 8.35
C ARG A 273 11.16 7.33 7.49
N ALA A 274 11.01 7.30 6.18
CA ALA A 274 12.06 7.64 5.23
C ALA A 274 12.53 9.10 5.37
N ASP A 275 11.61 10.06 5.48
CA ASP A 275 11.92 11.49 5.56
C ASP A 275 12.50 11.93 6.92
N ARG A 276 12.08 11.28 8.02
CA ARG A 276 12.63 11.55 9.35
C ARG A 276 14.08 11.13 9.48
N HIS A 277 14.51 10.17 8.67
CA HIS A 277 15.91 9.77 8.66
C HIS A 277 16.75 10.86 8.03
N LYS A 278 17.59 11.52 8.84
CA LYS A 278 18.49 12.59 8.41
C LYS A 278 19.90 12.02 8.30
N PRO A 279 20.30 11.45 7.15
CA PRO A 279 21.59 10.77 7.04
C PRO A 279 22.78 11.71 7.26
N GLY A 280 22.59 13.04 7.20
CA GLY A 280 23.65 14.02 7.48
C GLY A 280 23.89 14.35 8.95
N ASP A 281 23.10 13.83 9.89
CA ASP A 281 23.28 14.06 11.33
C ASP A 281 23.92 12.83 12.00
N LEU A 282 25.25 12.69 11.84
CA LEU A 282 25.98 11.50 12.29
C LEU A 282 25.83 11.22 13.80
N HIS A 283 25.73 12.28 14.62
CA HIS A 283 25.51 12.18 16.05
C HIS A 283 24.13 11.56 16.35
N ALA A 284 23.07 12.11 15.76
CA ALA A 284 21.73 11.58 15.95
C ALA A 284 21.62 10.11 15.48
N LEU A 285 22.27 9.76 14.37
CA LEU A 285 22.28 8.38 13.86
C LEU A 285 22.98 7.41 14.82
N PHE A 286 24.10 7.81 15.42
CA PHE A 286 24.81 6.97 16.40
C PHE A 286 23.98 6.75 17.67
N HIS A 287 23.24 7.77 18.11
CA HIS A 287 22.45 7.70 19.33
C HIS A 287 21.08 7.03 19.17
N ASP A 288 20.62 6.79 17.94
CA ASP A 288 19.48 5.91 17.67
C ASP A 288 19.93 4.44 17.69
N PRO A 289 19.54 3.64 18.71
CA PRO A 289 20.01 2.27 18.85
C PRO A 289 19.64 1.38 17.67
N GLN A 290 18.44 1.56 17.10
CA GLN A 290 17.97 0.74 15.98
C GLN A 290 18.80 1.03 14.73
N THR A 291 18.97 2.31 14.40
CA THR A 291 19.80 2.77 13.28
C THR A 291 21.26 2.33 13.43
N ARG A 292 21.83 2.46 14.63
CA ARG A 292 23.21 2.02 14.91
C ARG A 292 23.36 0.52 14.69
N GLN A 293 22.40 -0.27 15.18
CA GLN A 293 22.42 -1.73 15.03
C GLN A 293 22.32 -2.16 13.56
N THR A 294 21.39 -1.60 12.78
CA THR A 294 21.20 -1.99 11.39
C THR A 294 22.39 -1.61 10.51
N LEU A 295 23.01 -0.44 10.77
CA LEU A 295 24.21 -0.05 10.03
C LEU A 295 25.38 -0.99 10.32
N LEU A 296 25.61 -1.32 11.59
CA LEU A 296 26.73 -2.18 11.99
C LEU A 296 26.53 -3.64 11.56
N ARG A 297 25.29 -4.14 11.60
CA ARG A 297 24.95 -5.52 11.24
C ARG A 297 24.85 -5.72 9.73
N ASP A 298 24.15 -4.82 9.05
CA ASP A 298 23.70 -5.03 7.66
C ASP A 298 24.28 -4.00 6.68
N GLY A 299 24.99 -2.98 7.17
CA GLY A 299 25.48 -1.89 6.31
C GLY A 299 24.34 -1.07 5.70
N TRP A 300 23.23 -0.90 6.42
CA TRP A 300 22.00 -0.28 5.91
C TRP A 300 21.43 0.77 6.85
N LEU A 301 20.84 1.83 6.26
CA LEU A 301 20.10 2.88 6.96
C LEU A 301 18.67 3.04 6.42
N PRO A 302 17.68 3.33 7.27
CA PRO A 302 16.35 3.73 6.80
C PRO A 302 16.42 4.96 5.88
N GLY A 303 15.57 5.05 4.86
CA GLY A 303 15.56 6.24 3.99
C GLY A 303 16.70 6.30 2.97
N GLU A 304 17.24 5.16 2.55
CA GLU A 304 18.09 5.04 1.36
C GLU A 304 17.36 5.40 0.05
N PRO A 305 18.08 5.63 -1.06
CA PRO A 305 17.48 5.96 -2.34
C PRO A 305 16.50 4.89 -2.82
N GLY A 306 15.52 5.28 -3.63
CA GLY A 306 14.56 4.35 -4.23
C GLY A 306 13.25 4.17 -3.46
N ILE A 307 13.01 4.89 -2.37
CA ILE A 307 11.65 4.95 -1.81
C ILE A 307 10.77 5.80 -2.71
N ILE A 308 9.82 5.15 -3.40
CA ILE A 308 9.00 5.76 -4.45
C ILE A 308 7.51 5.49 -4.18
N LEU A 309 6.73 6.57 -4.13
CA LEU A 309 5.29 6.61 -4.17
C LEU A 309 4.81 6.58 -5.63
N ASP A 310 3.98 5.61 -5.96
CA ASP A 310 3.21 5.57 -7.20
C ASP A 310 1.70 5.49 -6.94
N SER A 311 0.91 5.79 -7.96
CA SER A 311 -0.55 5.60 -7.92
C SER A 311 -1.06 4.97 -9.19
N ASN A 312 -2.10 4.16 -9.07
CA ASN A 312 -2.78 3.59 -10.22
C ASN A 312 -4.30 3.70 -10.02
N PRO A 313 -5.04 4.26 -10.99
CA PRO A 313 -6.48 4.27 -10.93
C PRO A 313 -7.05 2.86 -11.06
N VAL A 314 -8.33 2.71 -10.73
CA VAL A 314 -9.12 1.51 -11.08
C VAL A 314 -9.16 1.37 -12.60
N GLN A 315 -9.20 0.13 -13.11
CA GLN A 315 -9.27 -0.13 -14.54
C GLN A 315 -10.53 0.49 -15.15
N THR A 316 -10.37 1.24 -16.24
CA THR A 316 -11.47 1.85 -16.99
C THR A 316 -11.31 1.67 -18.51
N PRO A 317 -12.40 1.51 -19.29
CA PRO A 317 -13.79 1.39 -18.83
C PRO A 317 -14.02 0.09 -18.05
N ASN A 318 -15.05 0.06 -17.19
CA ASN A 318 -15.28 -1.05 -16.25
C ASN A 318 -16.73 -1.54 -16.30
N ALA A 319 -16.94 -2.77 -16.73
CA ALA A 319 -18.26 -3.38 -16.83
C ALA A 319 -18.75 -3.98 -15.50
N VAL A 320 -17.86 -4.30 -14.56
CA VAL A 320 -18.16 -5.15 -13.39
C VAL A 320 -18.20 -4.36 -12.09
N TYR A 321 -17.35 -3.36 -11.92
CA TYR A 321 -17.23 -2.56 -10.70
C TYR A 321 -17.58 -1.09 -10.95
N ASN A 322 -18.06 -0.43 -9.90
CA ASN A 322 -18.16 1.02 -9.86
C ASN A 322 -16.77 1.62 -9.72
N THR A 323 -16.52 2.75 -10.38
CA THR A 323 -15.19 3.37 -10.45
C THR A 323 -15.10 4.70 -9.70
N ASN A 324 -16.20 5.18 -9.14
CA ASN A 324 -16.20 6.28 -8.18
C ASN A 324 -15.82 5.73 -6.80
N LEU A 325 -14.54 5.83 -6.46
CA LEU A 325 -13.95 5.14 -5.31
C LEU A 325 -13.41 6.14 -4.29
N SER A 326 -13.64 5.84 -3.01
CA SER A 326 -13.08 6.58 -1.88
C SER A 326 -11.89 5.84 -1.27
N LEU A 327 -10.94 6.60 -0.72
CA LEU A 327 -9.92 6.12 0.19
C LEU A 327 -9.56 7.25 1.16
N ILE A 328 -10.04 7.11 2.39
CA ILE A 328 -9.90 8.15 3.42
C ILE A 328 -8.61 8.01 4.22
N PHE A 329 -8.11 9.14 4.70
CA PHE A 329 -7.21 9.15 5.85
C PHE A 329 -8.06 8.99 7.11
N TYR A 330 -7.53 8.30 8.11
CA TYR A 330 -8.00 8.48 9.47
C TYR A 330 -7.01 9.43 10.14
N ASP A 331 -7.33 10.71 10.07
CA ASP A 331 -6.53 11.74 10.71
C ASP A 331 -6.85 11.81 12.21
N ASP A 332 -5.83 12.10 13.02
CA ASP A 332 -6.05 12.59 14.37
C ASP A 332 -6.91 13.87 14.29
N PRO A 333 -8.06 13.93 14.98
CA PRO A 333 -9.01 15.03 14.84
C PRO A 333 -8.47 16.39 15.30
N LEU A 334 -7.36 16.44 16.04
CA LEU A 334 -6.71 17.67 16.49
C LEU A 334 -5.56 18.10 15.55
N LEU A 335 -4.83 17.16 14.97
CA LEU A 335 -3.60 17.48 14.21
C LEU A 335 -3.74 17.38 12.69
N GLY A 336 -4.59 16.51 12.12
CA GLY A 336 -4.76 16.42 10.66
C GLY A 336 -3.44 16.20 9.88
N HIS A 337 -2.56 15.35 10.40
CA HIS A 337 -1.19 15.19 9.92
C HIS A 337 -1.12 14.49 8.55
N TYR A 338 -1.89 13.44 8.33
CA TYR A 338 -1.70 12.51 7.22
C TYR A 338 -2.03 13.14 5.87
N ASN A 339 -3.14 13.87 5.76
CA ASN A 339 -3.49 14.54 4.52
C ASN A 339 -2.44 15.58 4.11
N ARG A 340 -1.96 16.38 5.07
CA ARG A 340 -0.91 17.38 4.82
C ARG A 340 0.42 16.74 4.45
N ALA A 341 0.83 15.69 5.16
CA ALA A 341 2.05 14.95 4.86
C ALA A 341 1.99 14.31 3.47
N PHE A 342 0.88 13.65 3.13
CA PHE A 342 0.70 13.06 1.80
C PHE A 342 0.75 14.10 0.68
N SER A 343 0.06 15.23 0.86
CA SER A 343 0.10 16.34 -0.11
C SER A 343 1.52 16.89 -0.28
N ARG A 344 2.30 17.00 0.80
CA ARG A 344 3.71 17.38 0.78
C ARG A 344 4.57 16.39 0.00
N TYR A 345 4.29 15.08 0.09
CA TYR A 345 5.00 14.06 -0.67
C TYR A 345 4.66 14.10 -2.15
N LEU A 346 3.39 14.29 -2.51
CA LEU A 346 2.97 14.48 -3.91
C LEU A 346 3.60 15.72 -4.54
N ALA A 347 3.77 16.81 -3.77
CA ALA A 347 4.38 18.05 -4.25
C ALA A 347 5.90 17.95 -4.50
N GLN A 348 6.55 16.88 -4.07
CA GLN A 348 8.01 16.71 -4.15
C GLN A 348 8.38 15.60 -5.15
N PRO A 349 8.94 15.93 -6.33
CA PRO A 349 9.28 14.95 -7.35
C PRO A 349 10.18 13.81 -6.87
N ARG A 350 11.03 14.03 -5.85
CA ARG A 350 11.89 12.98 -5.29
C ARG A 350 11.13 11.76 -4.75
N TYR A 351 9.82 11.87 -4.50
CA TYR A 351 9.03 10.75 -4.03
C TYR A 351 8.31 9.99 -5.14
N HIS A 352 8.28 10.46 -6.39
CA HIS A 352 7.51 9.80 -7.46
C HIS A 352 8.21 9.78 -8.82
N ASP A 353 9.36 10.45 -8.93
CA ASP A 353 10.26 10.38 -10.07
C ASP A 353 11.61 9.83 -9.60
N LEU A 354 12.02 8.68 -10.17
CA LEU A 354 13.25 8.00 -9.79
C LEU A 354 14.49 8.87 -10.06
N ARG A 355 14.52 9.62 -11.17
CA ARG A 355 15.66 10.49 -11.47
C ARG A 355 15.77 11.62 -10.45
N ALA A 356 14.65 12.27 -10.12
CA ALA A 356 14.59 13.32 -9.11
C ALA A 356 14.98 12.79 -7.72
N ASN A 357 14.57 11.57 -7.38
CA ASN A 357 15.00 10.88 -6.16
C ASN A 357 16.54 10.77 -6.13
N LEU A 358 17.13 10.18 -7.17
CA LEU A 358 18.57 9.95 -7.24
C LEU A 358 19.38 11.25 -7.27
N LEU A 359 18.93 12.28 -7.99
CA LEU A 359 19.59 13.59 -8.00
C LEU A 359 19.56 14.26 -6.62
N TRP A 360 18.45 14.12 -5.88
CA TRP A 360 18.36 14.61 -4.51
C TRP A 360 19.37 13.91 -3.59
N TYR A 361 19.47 12.58 -3.66
CA TYR A 361 20.46 11.83 -2.88
C TYR A 361 21.90 12.10 -3.33
N GLN A 362 22.16 12.30 -4.62
CA GLN A 362 23.48 12.70 -5.11
C GLN A 362 23.95 13.99 -4.45
N ALA A 363 23.09 15.02 -4.44
CA ALA A 363 23.39 16.30 -3.81
C ALA A 363 23.56 16.17 -2.29
N LEU A 364 22.68 15.40 -1.63
CA LEU A 364 22.73 15.16 -0.19
C LEU A 364 24.04 14.46 0.21
N TYR A 365 24.39 13.36 -0.46
CA TYR A 365 25.59 12.60 -0.13
C TYR A 365 26.88 13.34 -0.47
N ALA A 366 26.89 14.16 -1.53
CA ALA A 366 28.02 15.05 -1.80
C ALA A 366 28.23 16.07 -0.68
N ARG A 367 27.15 16.65 -0.13
CA ARG A 367 27.22 17.56 1.02
C ARG A 367 27.77 16.86 2.25
N ILE A 368 27.24 15.68 2.58
CA ILE A 368 27.70 14.88 3.74
C ILE A 368 29.19 14.54 3.62
N ALA A 369 29.65 14.15 2.43
CA ALA A 369 31.06 13.85 2.20
C ALA A 369 31.95 15.10 2.38
N ALA A 370 31.50 16.26 1.90
CA ALA A 370 32.22 17.53 2.07
C ALA A 370 32.25 18.02 3.53
N GLU A 371 31.24 17.69 4.33
CA GLU A 371 31.13 18.04 5.75
C GLU A 371 31.85 17.04 6.69
N ARG A 372 32.51 16.00 6.13
CA ARG A 372 33.21 14.96 6.90
C ARG A 372 34.30 15.56 7.79
N ARG A 373 34.19 15.30 9.10
CA ARG A 373 35.20 15.66 10.10
C ARG A 373 36.08 14.47 10.46
N PRO A 374 37.37 14.67 10.79
CA PRO A 374 38.26 13.60 11.24
C PRO A 374 37.68 12.83 12.44
N LEU A 375 37.83 11.51 12.46
CA LEU A 375 37.37 10.65 13.58
C LEU A 375 37.92 11.13 14.94
N ALA A 376 39.17 11.60 14.98
CA ALA A 376 39.79 12.13 16.19
C ALA A 376 39.05 13.35 16.78
N GLU A 377 38.31 14.11 15.98
CA GLU A 377 37.47 15.21 16.48
C GLU A 377 36.17 14.70 17.10
N TRP A 378 35.57 13.67 16.50
CA TRP A 378 34.37 13.03 17.04
C TRP A 378 34.65 12.34 18.38
N LEU A 379 35.75 11.60 18.49
CA LEU A 379 36.14 10.90 19.72
C LEU A 379 36.46 11.82 20.91
N LYS A 380 36.49 13.15 20.71
CA LYS A 380 36.53 14.12 21.82
C LYS A 380 35.17 14.28 22.53
N LYS A 381 34.09 13.86 21.87
CA LYS A 381 32.69 14.03 22.31
C LYS A 381 31.93 12.72 22.38
N GLU A 382 32.33 11.76 21.56
CA GLU A 382 31.70 10.44 21.42
C GLU A 382 32.50 9.36 22.15
N PRO A 383 31.83 8.28 22.61
CA PRO A 383 32.50 7.13 23.22
C PRO A 383 33.38 6.34 22.23
N ALA A 384 34.24 5.47 22.74
CA ALA A 384 35.23 4.75 21.93
C ALA A 384 34.61 3.81 20.87
N ASP A 385 33.43 3.25 21.14
CA ASP A 385 32.69 2.39 20.22
C ASP A 385 32.10 3.17 19.02
N PHE A 386 32.08 4.50 19.07
CA PHE A 386 31.74 5.36 17.93
C PHE A 386 32.66 5.12 16.72
N ALA A 387 33.92 4.73 16.93
CA ALA A 387 34.86 4.50 15.84
C ALA A 387 34.39 3.43 14.85
N ALA A 388 33.79 2.34 15.34
CA ALA A 388 33.25 1.29 14.49
C ALA A 388 32.07 1.80 13.66
N PHE A 389 31.16 2.54 14.28
CA PHE A 389 30.01 3.15 13.62
C PHE A 389 30.42 4.19 12.57
N TYR A 390 31.36 5.08 12.90
CA TYR A 390 31.90 6.08 11.98
C TYR A 390 32.47 5.43 10.72
N ASN A 391 33.26 4.37 10.88
CA ASN A 391 33.85 3.66 9.74
C ASN A 391 32.78 2.97 8.89
N ALA A 392 31.83 2.27 9.52
CA ALA A 392 30.70 1.66 8.82
C ALA A 392 29.85 2.70 8.06
N TYR A 393 29.62 3.86 8.67
CA TYR A 393 28.85 4.96 8.07
C TYR A 393 29.50 5.50 6.81
N TYR A 394 30.82 5.74 6.81
CA TYR A 394 31.47 6.26 5.60
C TYR A 394 31.64 5.20 4.51
N ILE A 395 31.78 3.91 4.88
CA ILE A 395 31.67 2.81 3.90
C ILE A 395 30.27 2.76 3.28
N TRP A 396 29.23 2.89 4.11
CA TRP A 396 27.85 2.99 3.64
C TRP A 396 27.66 4.19 2.71
N LEU A 397 28.17 5.37 3.07
CA LEU A 397 28.05 6.57 2.24
C LEU A 397 28.69 6.38 0.86
N ASP A 398 29.89 5.80 0.80
CA ASP A 398 30.60 5.51 -0.45
C ASP A 398 29.80 4.53 -1.33
N ASN A 399 29.24 3.48 -0.73
CA ASN A 399 28.38 2.52 -1.41
C ASN A 399 27.11 3.16 -1.97
N GLN A 400 26.47 4.04 -1.19
CA GLN A 400 25.26 4.75 -1.61
C GLN A 400 25.54 5.76 -2.72
N GLN A 401 26.68 6.47 -2.67
CA GLN A 401 27.12 7.33 -3.77
C GLN A 401 27.34 6.54 -5.06
N ALA A 402 27.97 5.37 -4.97
CA ALA A 402 28.16 4.48 -6.12
C ALA A 402 26.83 3.96 -6.67
N LEU A 403 25.89 3.58 -5.80
CA LEU A 403 24.54 3.14 -6.19
C LEU A 403 23.79 4.25 -6.93
N VAL A 404 23.82 5.48 -6.40
CA VAL A 404 23.18 6.65 -7.01
C VAL A 404 23.81 6.97 -8.37
N ALA A 405 25.15 6.95 -8.47
CA ALA A 405 25.85 7.20 -9.73
C ALA A 405 25.51 6.15 -10.80
N LYS A 406 25.49 4.86 -10.41
CA LYS A 406 25.05 3.76 -11.28
C LYS A 406 23.59 3.95 -11.70
N GLY A 407 22.72 4.35 -10.78
CA GLY A 407 21.32 4.60 -11.10
C GLY A 407 21.12 5.70 -12.12
N LEU A 408 21.78 6.84 -11.92
CA LEU A 408 21.70 7.97 -12.85
C LEU A 408 22.25 7.65 -14.24
N SER A 409 23.20 6.71 -14.37
CA SER A 409 23.71 6.25 -15.67
C SER A 409 22.78 5.27 -16.40
N LEU A 410 21.93 4.55 -15.67
CA LEU A 410 20.88 3.70 -16.24
C LEU A 410 19.68 4.50 -16.75
N LEU A 411 19.53 5.75 -16.30
CA LEU A 411 18.43 6.61 -16.70
C LEU A 411 18.81 7.48 -17.90
N PRO A 412 17.95 7.58 -18.93
CA PRO A 412 18.22 8.46 -20.06
C PRO A 412 18.42 9.90 -19.57
N ALA A 413 19.36 10.61 -20.19
CA ALA A 413 19.55 12.04 -19.96
C ALA A 413 18.34 12.78 -20.57
N SER A 414 17.30 12.95 -19.76
CA SER A 414 16.05 13.68 -20.06
C SER A 414 15.43 13.40 -21.43
N SER A 415 14.36 12.59 -21.47
CA SER A 415 13.21 13.02 -22.27
C SER A 415 12.47 14.11 -21.47
N PRO A 416 11.95 15.17 -22.11
CA PRO A 416 11.20 16.19 -21.39
C PRO A 416 10.07 15.52 -20.62
N ILE A 417 9.84 16.01 -19.41
CA ILE A 417 8.68 15.70 -18.58
C ILE A 417 7.48 15.59 -19.52
N SER A 418 6.96 14.38 -19.72
CA SER A 418 5.67 14.23 -20.38
C SER A 418 4.69 14.92 -19.44
N SER A 419 4.32 16.13 -19.80
CA SER A 419 3.10 16.77 -19.38
C SER A 419 1.96 15.88 -19.86
N ALA A 420 1.69 14.80 -19.12
CA ALA A 420 0.47 14.04 -19.26
C ALA A 420 -0.67 14.82 -18.59
N TRP A 421 -0.87 16.06 -19.03
CA TRP A 421 -2.21 16.62 -19.08
C TRP A 421 -2.84 16.00 -20.33
N PRO A 422 -3.98 15.30 -20.22
CA PRO A 422 -4.78 15.11 -21.42
C PRO A 422 -5.14 16.51 -21.96
N PRO A 423 -5.19 16.71 -23.30
CA PRO A 423 -5.68 17.98 -23.83
C PRO A 423 -7.06 18.24 -23.23
N ALA A 424 -7.25 19.49 -22.76
CA ALA A 424 -8.51 19.93 -22.21
C ALA A 424 -9.62 19.53 -23.18
N ARG A 425 -10.63 18.81 -22.67
CA ARG A 425 -11.86 18.58 -23.43
C ARG A 425 -12.39 19.95 -23.81
N SER A 426 -12.55 20.19 -25.11
CA SER A 426 -13.37 21.26 -25.63
C SER A 426 -14.73 21.19 -24.93
N GLU A 427 -15.03 22.20 -24.13
CA GLU A 427 -16.34 22.38 -23.51
C GLU A 427 -17.38 22.46 -24.63
N THR A 428 -18.18 21.40 -24.76
CA THR A 428 -19.49 21.52 -25.41
C THR A 428 -20.35 22.41 -24.50
N PRO A 429 -20.98 23.48 -25.01
CA PRO A 429 -21.79 24.37 -24.18
C PRO A 429 -22.88 23.59 -23.45
N ALA A 430 -23.04 23.90 -22.16
CA ALA A 430 -24.10 23.36 -21.32
C ALA A 430 -25.47 23.58 -21.99
N GLU A 431 -26.20 22.49 -22.17
CA GLU A 431 -27.59 22.50 -22.59
C GLU A 431 -28.41 23.22 -21.52
N VAL A 432 -29.07 24.30 -21.93
CA VAL A 432 -29.90 25.16 -21.07
C VAL A 432 -31.05 24.33 -20.51
N PRO A 433 -31.30 24.33 -19.18
CA PRO A 433 -32.48 23.66 -18.64
C PRO A 433 -33.74 24.37 -19.11
N ALA A 434 -34.69 23.61 -19.66
CA ALA A 434 -36.01 24.12 -20.01
C ALA A 434 -36.69 24.75 -18.76
N PRO A 435 -37.28 25.96 -18.89
CA PRO A 435 -37.95 26.59 -17.76
C PRO A 435 -39.22 25.84 -17.37
N ALA A 436 -39.38 25.67 -16.06
CA ALA A 436 -40.55 25.06 -15.43
C ALA A 436 -41.85 25.78 -15.83
N ASN A 437 -42.88 25.00 -16.14
CA ASN A 437 -44.24 25.47 -16.42
C ASN A 437 -44.77 26.34 -15.26
N ALA A 438 -45.20 27.55 -15.60
CA ALA A 438 -45.99 28.41 -14.72
C ALA A 438 -47.45 27.87 -14.60
N PRO A 439 -48.11 28.09 -13.45
CA PRO A 439 -49.45 27.57 -13.18
C PRO A 439 -50.52 28.35 -13.98
N GLN A 440 -51.37 27.63 -14.72
CA GLN A 440 -52.56 28.20 -15.33
C GLN A 440 -53.75 28.14 -14.35
N ASN A 441 -54.22 29.35 -14.03
CA ASN A 441 -55.50 29.87 -13.51
C ASN A 441 -56.67 28.94 -13.07
N PRO A 442 -57.50 29.41 -12.11
CA PRO A 442 -58.56 28.64 -11.46
C PRO A 442 -59.83 28.51 -12.31
N PRO A 443 -60.72 27.55 -11.99
CA PRO A 443 -61.99 27.35 -12.70
C PRO A 443 -63.02 28.45 -12.38
N PRO A 444 -63.93 28.78 -13.31
CA PRO A 444 -65.02 29.72 -13.05
C PRO A 444 -66.12 29.07 -12.21
N ALA A 445 -66.70 29.86 -11.30
CA ALA A 445 -67.83 29.47 -10.48
C ALA A 445 -69.15 29.40 -11.31
N ALA A 446 -70.01 28.51 -10.83
CA ALA A 446 -71.27 27.99 -11.37
C ALA A 446 -72.31 28.99 -11.93
N ARG A 447 -73.14 28.45 -12.83
CA ARG A 447 -74.60 28.51 -12.73
C ARG A 447 -75.19 27.12 -12.88
#